data_AF-X1IWP8-F1
#
_entry.id   AF-X1IWP8-F1
#
_cell.length_a   1.000
_cell.length_b   1.000
_cell.length_c   1.000
_cell.angle_alpha   90.00
_cell.angle_beta   90.00
_cell.angle_gamma   90.00
#
_symmetry.space_group_name_H-M   'P 1'
#
loop_
_entity.id
_entity.type
_entity.pdbx_description
1 polymer ?
#
loop_
_entity_poly.entity_id
_entity_poly.type
_entity_poly.pdbx_seq_one_letter_code
_entity_poly.pdbx_strand_id
1 'polypeptide(L)'
;MPERLKPEDVLSYLERDDKWFVSGGRAAMYAPEFPAHPETLGYWDEAYYADQRIETGLFCVLVLDDALKPIPLPRPTRSWRPDRCTLTFDTPALTITEDKIILTGSAAVEESGDVFCSKITIRNNSPSPIKLNLILWSLLEQREIPQTRDRAINDLEIDRDSASWRNL
;
A
#
# COMPACT_ATOMS: atom_id res chain seq x y z
N MET A 1 24.51 -12.86 30.35
CA MET A 1 23.37 -12.34 29.59
C MET A 1 23.11 -13.33 28.46
N PRO A 2 22.05 -14.15 28.50
CA PRO A 2 21.77 -15.06 27.39
C PRO A 2 21.33 -14.23 26.16
N GLU A 3 21.81 -14.64 24.99
CA GLU A 3 21.49 -14.06 23.70
C GLU A 3 19.98 -14.24 23.42
N ARG A 4 19.27 -13.13 23.23
CA ARG A 4 17.83 -13.13 22.98
C ARG A 4 17.60 -13.71 21.58
N LEU A 5 17.11 -14.95 21.50
CA LEU A 5 16.68 -15.56 20.23
C LEU A 5 15.76 -14.59 19.50
N LYS A 6 16.03 -14.34 18.21
CA LYS A 6 15.10 -13.59 17.36
C LYS A 6 13.77 -14.34 17.34
N PRO A 7 12.62 -13.67 17.59
CA PRO A 7 11.33 -14.32 17.42
C PRO A 7 11.27 -14.90 16.01
N GLU A 8 10.96 -16.19 15.87
CA GLU A 8 10.73 -16.74 14.55
C GLU A 8 9.52 -16.04 13.92
N ASP A 9 9.60 -15.69 12.64
CA ASP A 9 8.48 -15.13 11.90
C ASP A 9 7.55 -16.27 11.47
N VAL A 10 6.74 -16.74 12.41
CA VAL A 10 5.81 -17.88 12.22
C VAL A 10 4.91 -17.68 11.00
N LEU A 11 4.52 -16.43 10.72
CA LEU A 11 3.61 -16.10 9.63
C LEU A 11 4.24 -16.30 8.25
N SER A 12 5.57 -16.34 8.14
CA SER A 12 6.24 -16.69 6.88
C SER A 12 5.92 -18.11 6.41
N TYR A 13 5.63 -19.05 7.31
CA TYR A 13 5.21 -20.42 6.95
C TYR A 13 3.80 -20.50 6.37
N LEU A 14 3.01 -19.42 6.49
CA LEU A 14 1.64 -19.33 5.97
C LEU A 14 1.57 -18.58 4.64
N GLU A 15 2.74 -18.26 4.05
CA GLU A 15 2.84 -17.51 2.82
C GLU A 15 2.23 -18.27 1.63
N ARG A 16 1.46 -17.55 0.81
CA ARG A 16 0.77 -18.08 -0.36
C ARG A 16 0.75 -17.05 -1.49
N ASP A 17 0.80 -17.51 -2.73
CA ASP A 17 0.70 -16.66 -3.92
C ASP A 17 -0.73 -16.60 -4.50
N ASP A 18 -1.56 -17.58 -4.15
CA ASP A 18 -2.92 -17.76 -4.68
C ASP A 18 -4.00 -16.96 -3.92
N LYS A 19 -3.67 -16.35 -2.79
CA LYS A 19 -4.60 -15.56 -1.96
C LYS A 19 -4.40 -14.06 -2.17
N TRP A 20 -5.44 -13.26 -1.90
CA TRP A 20 -5.41 -11.80 -2.05
C TRP A 20 -6.07 -11.02 -0.91
N PHE A 21 -6.93 -11.66 -0.13
CA PHE A 21 -7.75 -10.97 0.86
C PHE A 21 -6.94 -10.51 2.08
N VAL A 22 -7.36 -9.45 2.75
CA VAL A 22 -6.72 -8.96 3.97
C VAL A 22 -7.78 -8.70 5.02
N SER A 23 -7.50 -9.05 6.28
CA SER A 23 -8.35 -8.71 7.42
C SER A 23 -7.50 -8.20 8.57
N GLY A 24 -8.04 -7.26 9.34
CA GLY A 24 -7.41 -6.79 10.59
C GLY A 24 -7.71 -7.69 11.79
N GLY A 25 -8.57 -8.71 11.65
CA GLY A 25 -9.03 -9.54 12.77
C GLY A 25 -10.16 -8.93 13.60
N ARG A 26 -10.72 -7.80 13.15
CA ARG A 26 -11.92 -7.16 13.71
C ARG A 26 -13.08 -7.22 12.70
N ALA A 27 -13.65 -6.09 12.30
CA ALA A 27 -14.82 -6.03 11.44
C ALA A 27 -14.45 -5.79 9.97
N ALA A 28 -13.37 -5.07 9.70
CA ALA A 28 -12.94 -4.75 8.35
C ALA A 28 -12.23 -5.91 7.64
N MET A 29 -12.58 -6.07 6.38
CA MET A 29 -11.99 -7.05 5.48
C MET A 29 -11.96 -6.53 4.05
N TYR A 30 -10.85 -6.75 3.36
CA TYR A 30 -10.77 -6.64 1.91
C TYR A 30 -10.78 -8.05 1.34
N ALA A 31 -11.93 -8.51 0.87
CA ALA A 31 -12.10 -9.85 0.33
C ALA A 31 -13.17 -9.83 -0.78
N PRO A 32 -12.91 -9.14 -1.89
CA PRO A 32 -13.85 -9.12 -3.00
C PRO A 32 -14.14 -10.53 -3.49
N GLU A 33 -15.41 -10.81 -3.76
CA GLU A 33 -15.88 -12.15 -4.19
C GLU A 33 -15.39 -12.46 -5.59
N PHE A 34 -15.45 -11.46 -6.47
CA PHE A 34 -15.01 -11.52 -7.88
C PHE A 34 -14.05 -10.36 -8.16
N PRO A 35 -12.79 -10.43 -7.69
CA PRO A 35 -11.85 -9.31 -7.80
C PRO A 35 -11.62 -8.93 -9.27
N ALA A 36 -11.97 -7.70 -9.63
CA ALA A 36 -11.68 -7.14 -10.95
C ALA A 36 -10.28 -6.51 -10.99
N HIS A 37 -9.77 -6.06 -9.83
CA HIS A 37 -8.52 -5.32 -9.70
C HIS A 37 -7.57 -5.89 -8.62
N PRO A 38 -7.27 -7.20 -8.61
CA PRO A 38 -6.45 -7.82 -7.56
C PRO A 38 -4.94 -7.53 -7.68
N GLU A 39 -4.53 -6.86 -8.76
CA GLU A 39 -3.13 -6.61 -9.14
C GLU A 39 -2.88 -5.12 -9.36
N THR A 40 -3.63 -4.26 -8.68
CA THR A 40 -3.50 -2.80 -8.74
C THR A 40 -3.16 -2.22 -7.37
N LEU A 41 -2.60 -1.00 -7.36
CA LEU A 41 -2.22 -0.29 -6.14
C LEU A 41 -3.45 0.34 -5.46
N GLY A 42 -3.65 0.08 -4.17
CA GLY A 42 -4.81 0.52 -3.40
C GLY A 42 -5.95 -0.51 -3.34
N TYR A 43 -7.08 -0.15 -2.76
CA TYR A 43 -8.25 -1.01 -2.59
C TYR A 43 -9.33 -0.63 -3.61
N TRP A 44 -9.21 -1.19 -4.81
CA TRP A 44 -10.06 -0.85 -5.96
C TRP A 44 -11.40 -1.58 -5.96
N ASP A 45 -11.42 -2.82 -5.50
CA ASP A 45 -12.63 -3.65 -5.44
C ASP A 45 -13.39 -3.41 -4.12
N GLU A 46 -14.52 -4.09 -3.94
CA GLU A 46 -15.30 -3.98 -2.71
C GLU A 46 -14.51 -4.36 -1.45
N ALA A 47 -14.85 -3.67 -0.37
CA ALA A 47 -14.44 -4.03 0.98
C ALA A 47 -15.66 -4.33 1.83
N TYR A 48 -15.44 -4.88 3.02
CA TYR A 48 -16.48 -5.25 3.96
C TYR A 48 -16.17 -4.68 5.33
N TYR A 49 -17.22 -4.27 6.03
CA TYR A 49 -17.19 -3.95 7.45
C TYR A 49 -18.31 -4.72 8.15
N ALA A 50 -17.94 -5.72 8.94
CA ALA A 50 -18.85 -6.74 9.46
C ALA A 50 -19.64 -7.40 8.32
N ASP A 51 -20.97 -7.27 8.31
CA ASP A 51 -21.86 -7.81 7.28
C ASP A 51 -22.18 -6.80 6.16
N GLN A 52 -21.66 -5.57 6.26
CA GLN A 52 -21.92 -4.52 5.29
C GLN A 52 -20.87 -4.53 4.19
N ARG A 53 -21.34 -4.63 2.93
CA ARG A 53 -20.51 -4.45 1.74
C ARG A 53 -20.35 -2.97 1.43
N ILE A 54 -19.10 -2.55 1.23
CA ILE A 54 -18.74 -1.24 0.69
C ILE A 54 -18.47 -1.46 -0.80
N GLU A 55 -19.47 -1.20 -1.63
CA GLU A 55 -19.46 -1.57 -3.06
C GLU A 55 -18.38 -0.86 -3.87
N THR A 56 -18.05 0.38 -3.51
CA THR A 56 -17.03 1.16 -4.18
C THR A 56 -15.67 0.91 -3.56
N GLY A 57 -14.62 0.79 -4.38
CA GLY A 57 -13.24 0.81 -3.92
C GLY A 57 -12.97 1.98 -2.98
N LEU A 58 -12.22 1.72 -1.90
CA LEU A 58 -11.94 2.71 -0.86
C LEU A 58 -11.01 3.80 -1.36
N PHE A 59 -9.97 3.38 -2.07
CA PHE A 59 -9.06 4.27 -2.76
C PHE A 59 -8.22 3.53 -3.80
N CYS A 60 -7.78 4.25 -4.82
CA CYS A 60 -6.89 3.74 -5.85
C CYS A 60 -5.70 4.67 -6.06
N VAL A 61 -4.54 4.07 -6.40
CA VAL A 61 -3.32 4.79 -6.70
C VAL A 61 -2.88 4.51 -8.13
N LEU A 62 -2.59 5.57 -8.87
CA LEU A 62 -1.99 5.51 -10.20
C LEU A 62 -0.62 6.18 -10.19
N VAL A 63 0.35 5.54 -10.85
CA VAL A 63 1.72 6.05 -10.99
C VAL A 63 1.90 6.59 -12.41
N LEU A 64 2.31 7.85 -12.50
CA LEU A 64 2.57 8.52 -13.76
C LEU A 64 4.05 8.93 -13.84
N ASP A 65 4.53 9.03 -15.08
CA ASP A 65 5.82 9.65 -15.37
C ASP A 65 5.77 11.18 -15.29
N ASP A 66 6.89 11.84 -15.58
CA ASP A 66 7.02 13.29 -15.61
C ASP A 66 6.11 13.96 -16.65
N ALA A 67 5.78 13.26 -17.74
CA ALA A 67 4.86 13.72 -18.76
C ALA A 67 3.39 13.45 -18.42
N LEU A 68 3.10 13.05 -17.17
CA LEU A 68 1.77 12.67 -16.67
C LEU A 68 1.14 11.49 -17.42
N LYS A 69 1.96 10.64 -18.04
CA LYS A 69 1.49 9.42 -18.69
C LYS A 69 1.53 8.24 -17.70
N PRO A 70 0.49 7.37 -17.69
CA PRO A 70 0.51 6.17 -16.87
C PRO A 70 1.72 5.29 -17.16
N ILE A 71 2.44 4.92 -16.10
CA ILE A 71 3.50 3.91 -16.18
C ILE A 71 2.83 2.54 -16.19
N PRO A 72 3.00 1.73 -17.25
CA PRO A 72 2.42 0.39 -17.30
C PRO A 72 3.13 -0.50 -16.28
N LEU A 73 2.40 -0.90 -15.24
CA LEU A 73 2.89 -1.87 -14.28
C LEU A 73 2.61 -3.29 -14.81
N PRO A 74 3.62 -4.17 -14.88
CA PRO A 74 3.40 -5.56 -15.28
C PRO A 74 2.61 -6.30 -14.21
N ARG A 75 2.23 -7.54 -14.50
CA ARG A 75 1.66 -8.43 -13.49
C ARG A 75 2.61 -8.53 -12.28
N PRO A 76 2.17 -8.22 -11.05
CA PRO A 76 3.03 -8.26 -9.89
C PRO A 76 3.31 -9.70 -9.45
N THR A 77 4.44 -9.89 -8.77
CA THR A 77 4.59 -11.03 -7.87
C THR A 77 3.77 -10.76 -6.62
N ARG A 78 3.01 -11.76 -6.16
CA ARG A 78 2.20 -11.66 -4.95
C ARG A 78 2.74 -12.56 -3.85
N SER A 79 2.79 -12.01 -2.64
CA SER A 79 3.06 -12.74 -1.41
C SER A 79 1.97 -12.41 -0.40
N TRP A 80 1.10 -13.36 -0.13
CA TRP A 80 0.04 -13.23 0.86
C TRP A 80 0.45 -13.88 2.17
N ARG A 81 0.17 -13.19 3.27
CA ARG A 81 0.21 -13.69 4.65
C ARG A 81 -1.07 -13.30 5.38
N PRO A 82 -1.42 -13.95 6.51
CA PRO A 82 -2.60 -13.57 7.27
C PRO A 82 -2.64 -12.10 7.70
N ASP A 83 -1.48 -11.48 7.90
CA ASP A 83 -1.33 -10.09 8.35
C ASP A 83 -1.21 -9.07 7.20
N ARG A 84 -0.95 -9.51 5.96
CA ARG A 84 -0.73 -8.60 4.81
C ARG A 84 -0.82 -9.30 3.46
N CYS A 85 -1.13 -8.53 2.42
CA CYS A 85 -0.94 -8.95 1.03
C CYS A 85 0.06 -8.01 0.36
N THR A 86 1.21 -8.56 -0.04
CA THR A 86 2.29 -7.81 -0.69
C THR A 86 2.23 -8.02 -2.21
N LEU A 87 2.21 -6.92 -2.96
CA LEU A 87 2.37 -6.90 -4.41
C LEU A 87 3.70 -6.27 -4.76
N THR A 88 4.47 -6.89 -5.65
CA THR A 88 5.73 -6.32 -6.15
C THR A 88 5.71 -6.25 -7.67
N PHE A 89 5.82 -5.03 -8.18
CA PHE A 89 5.86 -4.68 -9.60
C PHE A 89 7.30 -4.35 -9.98
N ASP A 90 7.92 -5.23 -10.78
CA ASP A 90 9.29 -5.04 -11.25
C ASP A 90 9.31 -4.55 -12.70
N THR A 91 9.92 -3.39 -12.91
CA THR A 91 10.25 -2.87 -14.23
C THR A 91 11.76 -2.62 -14.32
N PRO A 92 12.32 -2.45 -15.54
CA PRO A 92 13.73 -2.10 -15.67
C PRO A 92 14.14 -0.81 -14.93
N ALA A 93 13.24 0.16 -14.85
CA ALA A 93 13.52 1.47 -14.26
C ALA A 93 13.09 1.60 -12.80
N LEU A 94 12.06 0.86 -12.37
CA LEU A 94 11.42 1.02 -11.06
C LEU A 94 11.04 -0.34 -10.47
N THR A 95 11.18 -0.46 -9.16
CA THR A 95 10.50 -1.50 -8.36
C THR A 95 9.46 -0.80 -7.50
N ILE A 96 8.22 -1.27 -7.54
CA ILE A 96 7.15 -0.76 -6.68
C ILE A 96 6.63 -1.93 -5.85
N THR A 97 6.71 -1.80 -4.53
CA THR A 97 6.14 -2.78 -3.59
C THR A 97 5.00 -2.12 -2.84
N GLU A 98 3.87 -2.81 -2.75
CA GLU A 98 2.75 -2.42 -1.93
C GLU A 98 2.47 -3.50 -0.88
N ASP A 99 2.43 -3.11 0.39
CA ASP A 99 1.82 -3.92 1.44
C ASP A 99 0.40 -3.43 1.72
N LYS A 100 -0.61 -4.24 1.38
CA LYS A 100 -2.00 -4.04 1.79
C LYS A 100 -2.20 -4.65 3.17
N ILE A 101 -2.57 -3.82 4.13
CA ILE A 101 -2.72 -4.16 5.55
C ILE A 101 -3.99 -3.49 6.08
N ILE A 102 -4.71 -4.16 6.98
CA ILE A 102 -5.76 -3.52 7.78
C ILE A 102 -5.24 -3.40 9.20
N LEU A 103 -5.03 -2.16 9.64
CA LEU A 103 -4.58 -1.86 10.99
C LEU A 103 -5.80 -1.78 11.90
N THR A 104 -5.76 -2.50 13.00
CA THR A 104 -6.71 -2.31 14.10
C THR A 104 -6.15 -1.29 15.08
N GLY A 105 -7.02 -0.47 15.65
CA GLY A 105 -6.68 0.39 16.76
C GLY A 105 -5.84 -0.31 17.84
N SER A 106 -4.83 0.39 18.36
CA SER A 106 -4.08 -0.08 19.53
C SER A 106 -5.03 -0.25 20.72
N ALA A 107 -4.79 -1.26 21.56
CA ALA A 107 -5.50 -1.44 22.83
C ALA A 107 -5.46 -0.19 23.75
N ALA A 108 -4.58 0.78 23.47
CA ALA A 108 -4.51 2.05 24.19
C ALA A 108 -5.49 3.15 23.69
N VAL A 109 -6.10 2.97 22.52
CA VAL A 109 -7.05 3.93 21.94
C VAL A 109 -8.27 3.16 21.44
N GLU A 110 -9.18 2.84 22.37
CA GLU A 110 -10.43 2.10 22.11
C GLU A 110 -11.32 2.73 21.02
N GLU A 111 -11.11 4.01 20.70
CA GLU A 111 -11.84 4.74 19.66
C GLU A 111 -11.28 4.57 18.25
N SER A 112 -10.11 3.94 18.08
CA SER A 112 -9.54 3.73 16.74
C SER A 112 -10.15 2.50 16.08
N GLY A 113 -11.06 2.76 15.13
CA GLY A 113 -11.66 1.74 14.27
C GLY A 113 -10.63 1.04 13.36
N ASP A 114 -11.12 0.18 12.48
CA ASP A 114 -10.26 -0.51 11.51
C ASP A 114 -9.84 0.44 10.38
N VAL A 115 -8.55 0.42 10.02
CA VAL A 115 -7.97 1.32 9.02
C VAL A 115 -7.35 0.50 7.88
N PHE A 116 -7.91 0.65 6.68
CA PHE A 116 -7.31 0.11 5.46
C PHE A 116 -6.07 0.93 5.10
N CYS A 117 -4.92 0.26 5.03
CA CYS A 117 -3.64 0.88 4.76
C CYS A 117 -2.98 0.24 3.53
N SER A 118 -2.38 1.07 2.69
CA SER A 118 -1.51 0.66 1.60
C SER A 118 -0.16 1.33 1.81
N LYS A 119 0.87 0.53 2.12
CA LYS A 119 2.24 1.02 2.24
C LYS A 119 2.94 0.81 0.90
N ILE A 120 3.12 1.89 0.16
CA ILE A 120 3.78 1.88 -1.15
C ILE A 120 5.25 2.28 -0.98
N THR A 121 6.16 1.39 -1.37
CA THR A 121 7.60 1.62 -1.43
C THR A 121 8.03 1.63 -2.88
N ILE A 122 8.71 2.69 -3.31
CA ILE A 122 9.19 2.85 -4.69
C ILE A 122 10.71 2.92 -4.67
N ARG A 123 11.35 2.10 -5.49
CA ARG A 123 12.81 2.06 -5.68
C ARG A 123 13.15 2.40 -7.12
N ASN A 124 14.02 3.39 -7.30
CA ASN A 124 14.61 3.72 -8.59
C ASN A 124 15.74 2.75 -8.91
N ASN A 125 15.56 1.94 -9.96
CA ASN A 125 16.56 0.98 -10.43
C ASN A 125 17.47 1.57 -11.52
N SER A 126 17.08 2.71 -12.08
CA SER A 126 17.76 3.34 -13.18
C SER A 126 19.04 4.07 -12.72
N PRO A 127 19.95 4.43 -13.63
CA PRO A 127 21.16 5.18 -13.30
C PRO A 127 20.92 6.68 -13.10
N SER A 128 19.72 7.19 -13.37
CA SER A 128 19.37 8.62 -13.29
C SER A 128 18.17 8.85 -12.37
N PRO A 129 18.02 10.04 -11.78
CA PRO A 129 16.79 10.40 -11.07
C PRO A 129 15.57 10.25 -11.99
N ILE A 130 14.45 9.81 -11.42
CA ILE A 130 13.16 9.72 -12.11
C ILE A 130 12.16 10.58 -11.32
N LYS A 131 11.40 11.40 -12.03
CA LYS A 131 10.25 12.12 -11.49
C LYS A 131 8.99 11.30 -11.68
N LEU A 132 8.24 11.13 -10.59
CA LEU A 132 6.99 10.38 -10.56
C LEU A 132 5.88 11.25 -9.99
N ASN A 133 4.69 11.08 -10.55
CA ASN A 133 3.47 11.65 -10.01
C ASN A 133 2.57 10.51 -9.52
N LEU A 134 2.07 10.62 -8.29
CA LEU A 134 1.12 9.66 -7.71
C LEU A 134 -0.24 10.33 -7.63
N ILE A 135 -1.24 9.73 -8.28
CA ILE A 135 -2.63 10.17 -8.14
C ILE A 135 -3.33 9.19 -7.20
N LEU A 136 -3.88 9.74 -6.11
CA LEU A 136 -4.74 9.04 -5.17
C LEU A 136 -6.17 9.52 -5.38
N TRP A 137 -7.08 8.61 -5.74
CA TRP A 137 -8.52 8.84 -5.62
C TRP A 137 -9.04 8.09 -4.41
N SER A 138 -9.84 8.75 -3.58
CA SER A 138 -10.37 8.15 -2.35
C SER A 138 -11.75 8.71 -2.04
N LEU A 139 -12.54 7.94 -1.30
CA LEU A 139 -13.79 8.40 -0.68
C LEU A 139 -13.54 9.27 0.55
N LEU A 140 -12.30 9.34 1.04
CA LEU A 140 -11.96 10.19 2.17
C LEU A 140 -12.09 11.67 1.76
N GLU A 141 -12.85 12.41 2.56
CA GLU A 141 -12.85 13.86 2.50
C GLU A 141 -11.41 14.35 2.76
N GLN A 142 -10.95 15.29 1.92
CA GLN A 142 -9.65 15.89 2.08
C GLN A 142 -9.64 16.70 3.37
N ARG A 143 -9.23 16.07 4.47
CA ARG A 143 -8.97 16.77 5.72
C ARG A 143 -7.64 17.49 5.57
N GLU A 144 -7.59 18.75 5.99
CA GLU A 144 -6.30 19.40 6.23
C GLU A 144 -5.56 18.54 7.25
N ILE A 145 -4.54 17.82 6.78
CA ILE A 145 -3.58 17.19 7.67
C ILE A 145 -2.90 18.38 8.35
N PRO A 146 -3.04 18.56 9.68
CA PRO A 146 -2.29 19.60 10.37
C PRO A 146 -0.85 19.39 9.97
N GLN A 147 -0.21 20.43 9.42
CA GLN A 147 1.19 20.38 9.06
C GLN A 147 2.01 20.12 10.33
N THR A 148 2.12 18.85 10.75
CA THR A 148 3.36 18.37 11.33
C THR A 148 4.41 18.78 10.32
N ARG A 149 5.38 19.58 10.77
CA ARG A 149 6.55 19.99 9.99
C ARG A 149 7.19 18.74 9.37
N ASP A 150 6.71 18.38 8.19
CA ASP A 150 7.30 17.56 7.14
C ASP A 150 6.19 17.09 6.18
N ARG A 151 6.06 17.86 5.08
CA ARG A 151 5.82 17.40 3.70
C ARG A 151 4.39 17.03 3.28
N ALA A 152 3.76 17.96 2.57
CA ALA A 152 2.80 17.64 1.51
C ALA A 152 3.56 17.03 0.31
N ILE A 153 3.10 15.90 -0.20
CA ILE A 153 3.71 15.15 -1.31
C ILE A 153 3.21 15.76 -2.62
N ASN A 154 3.88 16.80 -3.11
CA ASN A 154 3.55 17.38 -4.43
C ASN A 154 4.58 17.06 -5.52
N ASP A 155 5.75 16.51 -5.18
CA ASP A 155 6.76 16.06 -6.14
C ASP A 155 7.70 15.05 -5.44
N LEU A 156 7.66 13.78 -5.85
CA LEU A 156 8.58 12.76 -5.33
C LEU A 156 9.71 12.52 -6.34
N GLU A 157 10.91 13.06 -6.05
CA GLU A 157 12.15 12.76 -6.78
C GLU A 157 12.87 11.61 -6.04
N ILE A 158 12.90 10.42 -6.65
CA ILE A 158 13.50 9.23 -6.03
C ILE A 158 14.94 9.09 -6.54
N ASP A 159 15.92 9.45 -5.70
CA ASP A 159 17.33 9.16 -5.95
C ASP A 159 17.67 7.72 -5.50
N ARG A 160 18.75 7.17 -6.07
CA ARG A 160 19.22 5.79 -5.87
C ARG A 160 19.43 5.43 -4.39
N ASP A 161 19.75 6.41 -3.55
CA ASP A 161 20.04 6.24 -2.13
C ASP A 161 19.18 7.13 -1.19
N SER A 162 18.25 7.94 -1.71
CA SER A 162 17.31 8.73 -0.88
C SER A 162 16.20 9.39 -1.70
N ALA A 163 14.97 9.45 -1.17
CA ALA A 163 13.94 10.34 -1.70
C ALA A 163 14.29 11.78 -1.30
N SER A 164 14.61 12.62 -2.28
CA SER A 164 14.89 14.04 -2.05
C SER A 164 13.78 14.88 -2.67
N TRP A 165 13.46 16.01 -2.03
CA TRP A 165 12.29 16.82 -2.32
C TRP A 165 12.76 18.16 -2.86
N ARG A 166 12.19 18.64 -3.97
CA ARG A 166 12.46 19.99 -4.50
C ARG A 166 11.16 20.79 -4.55
N ASN A 167 11.19 21.99 -3.98
CA ASN A 167 10.10 22.95 -4.01
C ASN A 167 10.22 23.80 -5.30
N LEU A 168 9.11 24.00 -6.02
CA LEU A 168 8.90 25.14 -6.91
C LEU A 168 8.06 26.19 -6.20
#